data_AF-A0A1Q3N4M4-F1
#
_entry.id   AF-A0A1Q3N4M4-F1
#
_cell.length_a   1.000
_cell.length_b   1.000
_cell.length_c   1.000
_cell.angle_alpha   90.00
_cell.angle_beta   90.00
_cell.angle_gamma   90.00
#
_symmetry.space_group_name_H-M   'P 1'
#
loop_
_entity.id
_entity.type
_entity.pdbx_description
1 polymer ?
#
loop_
_entity_poly.entity_id
_entity_poly.type
_entity_poly.pdbx_seq_one_letter_code
_entity_poly.pdbx_strand_id
1 'polypeptide(L)'
;MLKDYLTERFLYEIVVFDNGEEALKKMHLHPEILVLDYYLNANNPNAKNGIEILKQIKEISPSTQVIALSGQDKIEVAIDTIKFGAYDYVVKGESAFSRIENIINNLSELHKMRTINKAQKNTITFLSVVIVLIILCSLYFLLIRPMMR
;
A
#
# COMPACT_ATOMS: atom_id res chain seq x y z
N MET A 1 16.16 12.83 -11.67
CA MET A 1 16.99 11.66 -11.30
C MET A 1 16.16 10.49 -10.81
N LEU A 2 15.53 10.51 -9.62
CA LEU A 2 14.73 9.35 -9.16
C LEU A 2 13.49 9.11 -10.05
N LYS A 3 12.76 10.18 -10.42
CA LYS A 3 11.62 10.09 -11.35
C LYS A 3 12.02 9.36 -12.64
N ASP A 4 13.10 9.80 -13.26
CA ASP A 4 13.59 9.25 -14.55
C ASP A 4 13.94 7.78 -14.39
N TYR A 5 14.69 7.43 -13.34
CA TYR A 5 15.05 6.05 -13.01
C TYR A 5 13.83 5.13 -12.88
N LEU A 6 12.78 5.59 -12.18
CA LEU A 6 11.56 4.82 -11.99
C LEU A 6 10.70 4.77 -13.27
N THR A 7 10.67 5.85 -14.06
CA THR A 7 9.90 5.92 -15.32
C THR A 7 10.44 4.92 -16.35
N GLU A 8 11.75 4.68 -16.36
CA GLU A 8 12.37 3.68 -17.24
C GLU A 8 12.05 2.22 -16.85
N ARG A 9 11.63 1.97 -15.61
CA ARG A 9 11.47 0.62 -15.04
C ARG A 9 10.02 0.22 -14.82
N PHE A 10 9.15 1.21 -14.62
CA PHE A 10 7.76 0.98 -14.25
C PHE A 10 6.81 1.77 -15.14
N LEU A 11 5.65 1.17 -15.41
CA LEU A 11 4.53 1.82 -16.08
C LEU A 11 3.62 2.52 -15.07
N TYR A 12 4.19 3.38 -14.23
CA TYR A 12 3.45 4.20 -13.28
C TYR A 12 3.25 5.63 -13.80
N GLU A 13 2.13 6.24 -13.44
CA GLU A 13 1.99 7.69 -13.51
C GLU A 13 2.76 8.31 -12.33
N ILE A 14 3.87 8.99 -12.63
CA ILE A 14 4.74 9.59 -11.60
C ILE A 14 4.55 11.10 -11.56
N VAL A 15 3.94 11.58 -10.49
CA VAL A 15 3.78 13.00 -10.16
C VAL A 15 4.80 13.37 -9.08
N VAL A 16 5.46 14.52 -9.24
CA VAL A 16 6.50 15.01 -8.31
C VAL A 16 6.08 16.37 -7.78
N PHE A 17 6.37 16.60 -6.51
CA PHE A 17 6.12 17.84 -5.80
C PHE A 17 7.38 18.31 -5.10
N ASP A 18 7.59 19.63 -5.06
CA ASP A 18 8.76 20.23 -4.41
C ASP A 18 8.59 20.40 -2.90
N ASN A 19 7.37 20.25 -2.38
CA ASN A 19 7.06 20.35 -0.96
C ASN A 19 5.91 19.41 -0.56
N GLY A 20 5.80 19.12 0.74
CA GLY A 20 4.80 18.20 1.25
C GLY A 20 3.38 18.75 1.22
N GLU A 21 3.20 20.07 1.32
CA GLU A 21 1.91 20.72 1.31
C GLU A 21 1.22 20.59 -0.06
N GLU A 22 1.95 20.72 -1.17
CA GLU A 22 1.45 20.47 -2.52
C GLU A 22 1.09 18.99 -2.72
N ALA A 23 1.91 18.07 -2.18
CA ALA A 23 1.60 16.65 -2.20
C ALA A 23 0.30 16.33 -1.45
N LEU A 24 0.10 16.94 -0.27
CA LEU A 24 -1.12 16.80 0.52
C LEU A 24 -2.38 17.25 -0.23
N LYS A 25 -2.30 18.37 -0.97
CA LYS A 25 -3.41 18.85 -1.81
C LYS A 25 -3.81 17.87 -2.91
N LYS A 26 -2.87 17.01 -3.34
CA LYS A 26 -3.07 16.02 -4.40
C LYS A 26 -3.38 14.61 -3.90
N MET A 27 -3.60 14.41 -2.60
CA MET A 27 -3.95 13.10 -2.05
C MET A 27 -5.30 12.54 -2.54
N HIS A 28 -6.16 13.38 -3.13
CA HIS A 28 -7.37 12.94 -3.84
C HIS A 28 -7.09 12.08 -5.07
N LEU A 29 -5.84 12.05 -5.56
CA LEU A 29 -5.41 11.12 -6.61
C LEU A 29 -5.27 9.68 -6.10
N HIS A 30 -5.40 9.45 -4.78
CA HIS A 30 -5.30 8.14 -4.14
C HIS A 30 -4.03 7.37 -4.54
N PRO A 31 -2.82 7.94 -4.34
CA PRO A 31 -1.59 7.27 -4.74
C PRO A 31 -1.40 5.95 -3.99
N GLU A 32 -1.02 4.90 -4.71
CA GLU A 32 -0.70 3.60 -4.11
C GLU A 32 0.64 3.65 -3.37
N ILE A 33 1.62 4.35 -3.95
CA ILE A 33 2.99 4.49 -3.44
C ILE A 33 3.35 5.96 -3.42
N LEU A 34 3.99 6.40 -2.34
CA LEU A 34 4.50 7.76 -2.20
C LEU A 34 5.91 7.71 -1.64
N VAL A 35 6.88 8.29 -2.37
CA VAL A 35 8.24 8.48 -1.87
C VAL A 35 8.34 9.85 -1.23
N LEU A 36 8.68 9.90 0.06
CA LEU A 36 8.67 11.10 0.88
C LEU A 36 10.08 11.47 1.31
N ASP A 37 10.55 12.67 0.98
CA ASP A 37 11.80 13.18 1.57
C ASP A 37 11.57 13.50 3.06
N TYR A 38 12.45 13.00 3.93
CA TYR A 38 12.34 13.30 5.37
C TYR A 38 12.65 14.77 5.67
N TYR A 39 13.55 15.40 4.90
CA TYR A 39 14.03 16.77 5.10
C TYR A 39 13.34 17.80 4.19
N LEU A 40 12.03 17.67 3.98
CA LEU A 40 11.24 18.58 3.15
C LEU A 40 11.33 20.06 3.58
N ASN A 41 11.59 20.34 4.86
CA ASN A 41 11.67 21.70 5.40
C ASN A 41 13.08 22.29 5.42
N ALA A 42 14.09 21.61 4.86
CA ALA A 42 15.49 22.05 4.92
C ALA A 42 15.71 23.48 4.39
N ASN A 43 14.94 23.88 3.37
CA ASN A 43 15.04 25.19 2.74
C ASN A 43 14.01 26.22 3.24
N ASN A 44 13.06 25.79 4.09
CA ASN A 44 12.02 26.66 4.65
C ASN A 44 11.65 26.19 6.07
N PRO A 45 12.11 26.90 7.13
CA PRO A 45 11.84 26.53 8.52
C PRO A 45 10.35 26.53 8.89
N ASN A 46 9.51 27.26 8.14
CA ASN A 46 8.07 27.33 8.37
C ASN A 46 7.31 26.20 7.65
N ALA A 47 7.97 25.44 6.78
CA ALA A 47 7.38 24.28 6.12
C ALA A 47 7.34 23.09 7.10
N LYS A 48 6.32 22.24 6.94
CA LYS A 48 6.21 21.02 7.73
C LYS A 48 7.37 20.07 7.40
N ASN A 49 7.89 19.39 8.42
CA ASN A 49 8.92 18.38 8.20
C ASN A 49 8.32 17.10 7.59
N GLY A 50 9.17 16.17 7.12
CA GLY A 50 8.71 14.93 6.52
C GLY A 50 7.85 14.06 7.46
N ILE A 51 8.09 14.07 8.77
CA ILE A 51 7.28 13.27 9.70
C ILE A 51 5.85 13.82 9.87
N GLU A 52 5.69 15.14 9.88
CA GLU A 52 4.39 15.80 9.94
C GLU A 52 3.57 15.56 8.66
N ILE A 53 4.25 15.55 7.51
CA ILE A 53 3.64 15.22 6.22
C ILE A 53 3.22 13.76 6.18
N LEU A 54 4.08 12.83 6.64
CA LEU A 54 3.76 11.40 6.73
C LEU A 54 2.49 11.16 7.54
N LYS A 55 2.38 11.76 8.73
CA LYS A 55 1.21 11.58 9.61
C LYS A 55 -0.08 12.02 8.91
N GLN A 56 -0.09 13.19 8.28
CA GLN A 56 -1.25 13.68 7.55
C GLN A 56 -1.59 12.82 6.33
N ILE A 57 -0.58 12.34 5.57
CA ILE A 57 -0.82 11.39 4.47
C ILE A 57 -1.51 10.14 5.01
N LYS A 58 -1.08 9.62 6.16
CA LYS A 58 -1.64 8.42 6.78
C LYS A 58 -3.03 8.63 7.37
N GLU A 59 -3.36 9.84 7.79
CA GLU A 59 -4.72 10.22 8.19
C GLU A 59 -5.65 10.30 6.98
N ILE A 60 -5.20 10.90 5.87
CA ILE A 60 -6.00 11.10 4.66
C ILE A 60 -6.17 9.80 3.86
N SER A 61 -5.09 9.04 3.69
CA SER A 61 -5.04 7.81 2.90
C SER A 61 -4.19 6.75 3.61
N PRO A 62 -4.76 6.04 4.61
CA PRO A 62 -4.05 5.01 5.37
C PRO A 62 -3.45 3.90 4.48
N SER A 63 -4.08 3.62 3.34
CA SER A 63 -3.67 2.58 2.39
C SER A 63 -2.44 2.94 1.55
N THR A 64 -2.10 4.23 1.41
CA THR A 64 -0.93 4.67 0.63
C THR A 64 0.36 4.15 1.27
N GLN A 65 1.19 3.46 0.50
CA GLN A 65 2.47 2.94 0.96
C GLN A 65 3.52 4.04 0.87
N VAL A 66 3.94 4.57 2.03
CA VAL A 66 4.89 5.69 2.08
C VAL A 66 6.29 5.14 2.29
N ILE A 67 7.20 5.41 1.35
CA ILE A 67 8.62 5.09 1.45
C ILE A 67 9.35 6.37 1.84
N ALA A 68 9.87 6.44 3.05
CA ALA A 68 10.65 7.59 3.47
C ALA A 68 12.06 7.53 2.88
N LEU A 69 12.55 8.66 2.36
CA LEU A 69 13.87 8.81 1.78
C LEU A 69 14.62 9.91 2.53
N SER A 70 15.76 9.60 3.13
CA SER A 70 16.44 10.53 4.05
C SER A 70 17.95 10.52 3.88
N GLY A 71 18.58 11.68 4.05
CA GLY A 71 20.05 11.76 4.09
C GLY A 71 20.67 11.34 5.42
N GLN A 72 19.88 11.12 6.47
CA GLN A 72 20.39 10.71 7.77
C GLN A 72 20.42 9.19 7.92
N ASP A 73 21.58 8.67 8.29
CA ASP A 73 21.78 7.28 8.70
C ASP A 73 21.69 7.16 10.22
N LYS A 74 20.55 7.58 10.78
CA LYS A 74 20.25 7.47 12.22
C LYS A 74 19.12 6.49 12.42
N ILE A 75 19.37 5.45 13.21
CA ILE A 75 18.42 4.38 13.43
C ILE A 75 17.16 4.87 14.14
N GLU A 76 17.27 5.83 15.04
CA GLU A 76 16.14 6.40 15.78
C GLU A 76 15.14 7.08 14.84
N VAL A 77 15.66 7.82 13.84
CA VAL A 77 14.85 8.49 12.83
C VAL A 77 14.11 7.47 11.97
N ALA A 78 14.78 6.40 11.57
CA ALA A 78 14.17 5.31 10.82
C ALA A 78 13.05 4.64 11.64
N ILE A 79 13.32 4.29 12.91
CA ILE A 79 12.35 3.67 13.82
C ILE A 79 11.11 4.55 13.98
N ASP A 80 11.28 5.83 14.26
CA ASP A 80 10.16 6.76 14.42
C ASP A 80 9.34 6.88 13.13
N THR A 81 10.02 6.93 11.98
CA THR A 81 9.35 7.01 10.67
C THR A 81 8.48 5.78 10.40
N ILE A 82 8.98 4.58 10.68
CA ILE A 82 8.20 3.34 10.58
C ILE A 82 7.04 3.33 11.60
N LYS A 83 7.30 3.76 12.84
CA LYS A 83 6.28 3.85 13.89
C LYS A 83 5.11 4.75 13.50
N PHE A 84 5.35 5.81 12.73
CA PHE A 84 4.31 6.71 12.21
C PHE A 84 3.67 6.24 10.90
N GLY A 85 3.97 5.01 10.44
CA GLY A 85 3.24 4.34 9.37
C GLY A 85 3.90 4.37 8.00
N ALA A 86 5.17 4.78 7.91
CA ALA A 86 5.95 4.52 6.70
C ALA A 86 6.07 3.00 6.47
N TYR A 87 5.99 2.59 5.21
CA TYR A 87 6.20 1.21 4.80
C TYR A 87 7.67 0.82 4.93
N ASP A 88 8.57 1.71 4.52
CA ASP A 88 10.02 1.51 4.61
C ASP A 88 10.75 2.85 4.73
N TYR A 89 12.02 2.79 5.14
CA TYR A 89 12.94 3.92 5.26
C TYR A 89 14.22 3.63 4.49
N VAL A 90 14.52 4.49 3.52
CA VAL A 90 15.68 4.39 2.64
C VAL A 90 16.63 5.55 2.91
N VAL A 91 17.87 5.23 3.22
CA VAL A 91 18.95 6.23 3.32
C VAL A 91 19.41 6.60 1.90
N LYS A 92 19.50 7.90 1.62
CA LYS A 92 20.04 8.45 0.37
C LYS A 92 21.50 8.03 0.23
N GLY A 93 21.87 7.55 -0.94
CA GLY A 93 23.20 7.04 -1.26
C GLY A 93 23.15 6.25 -2.55
N GLU A 94 24.24 5.57 -2.89
CA GLU A 94 24.39 4.88 -4.18
C GLU A 94 23.34 3.78 -4.40
N SER A 95 22.89 3.12 -3.31
CA SER A 95 21.88 2.04 -3.38
C SER A 95 20.44 2.50 -3.21
N ALA A 96 20.17 3.80 -3.01
CA ALA A 96 18.83 4.27 -2.68
C ALA A 96 17.81 3.93 -3.78
N PHE A 97 18.19 4.10 -5.05
CA PHE A 97 17.28 3.89 -6.17
C PHE A 97 16.93 2.42 -6.36
N SER A 98 17.93 1.52 -6.29
CA SER A 98 17.69 0.07 -6.38
C SER A 98 16.93 -0.47 -5.17
N ARG A 99 17.12 0.10 -3.98
CA ARG A 99 16.30 -0.22 -2.80
C ARG A 99 14.84 0.18 -3.00
N ILE A 100 14.58 1.40 -3.48
CA ILE A 100 13.22 1.86 -3.79
C ILE A 100 12.59 0.97 -4.88
N GLU A 101 13.33 0.62 -5.92
CA GLU A 101 12.88 -0.32 -6.96
C GLU A 101 12.45 -1.67 -6.35
N ASN A 102 13.27 -2.26 -5.50
CA ASN A 102 12.95 -3.53 -4.82
C ASN A 102 11.71 -3.40 -3.93
N ILE A 103 11.56 -2.28 -3.22
CA ILE A 103 10.37 -2.01 -2.40
C ILE A 103 9.12 -1.93 -3.28
N ILE A 104 9.17 -1.20 -4.39
CA ILE A 104 8.04 -1.07 -5.32
C ILE A 104 7.68 -2.42 -5.95
N ASN A 105 8.68 -3.22 -6.34
CA ASN A 105 8.47 -4.59 -6.84
C ASN A 105 7.75 -5.45 -5.79
N ASN A 106 8.22 -5.44 -4.54
CA ASN A 106 7.59 -6.18 -3.45
C ASN A 106 6.15 -5.73 -3.20
N LEU A 107 5.88 -4.43 -3.22
CA LEU A 107 4.54 -3.87 -3.08
C LEU A 107 3.61 -4.31 -4.22
N SER A 108 4.12 -4.31 -5.45
CA SER A 108 3.39 -4.75 -6.64
C SER A 108 3.03 -6.23 -6.56
N GLU A 109 3.97 -7.07 -6.16
CA GLU A 109 3.73 -8.51 -5.97
C GLU A 109 2.74 -8.78 -4.83
N LEU A 110 2.85 -8.06 -3.71
CA LEU A 110 1.88 -8.14 -2.62
C LEU A 110 0.47 -7.76 -3.08
N HIS A 111 0.34 -6.73 -3.93
CA HIS A 111 -0.95 -6.34 -4.50
C HIS A 111 -1.52 -7.43 -5.40
N LYS A 112 -0.70 -7.99 -6.31
CA LYS A 112 -1.10 -9.12 -7.18
C LYS A 112 -1.58 -10.31 -6.37
N MET A 113 -0.82 -10.72 -5.34
CA MET A 113 -1.17 -11.85 -4.49
C MET A 113 -2.48 -11.60 -3.71
N ARG A 114 -2.68 -10.38 -3.19
CA ARG A 114 -3.95 -10.03 -2.51
C ARG A 114 -5.15 -10.12 -3.47
N THR A 115 -4.99 -9.69 -4.71
CA THR A 115 -6.06 -9.77 -5.72
C THR A 115 -6.39 -11.21 -6.09
N ILE A 116 -5.37 -12.05 -6.30
CA ILE A 116 -5.54 -13.48 -6.59
C ILE A 116 -6.19 -14.20 -5.40
N ASN A 117 -5.69 -13.98 -4.18
CA ASN A 117 -6.23 -14.59 -2.97
C ASN A 117 -7.68 -14.17 -2.72
N LYS A 118 -8.03 -12.90 -2.98
CA LYS A 118 -9.41 -12.41 -2.85
C LYS A 118 -10.34 -13.10 -3.85
N ALA A 119 -9.92 -13.25 -5.11
CA ALA A 119 -10.67 -13.99 -6.12
C ALA A 119 -10.85 -15.47 -5.73
N GLN A 120 -9.79 -16.12 -5.25
CA GLN A 120 -9.84 -17.50 -4.76
C GLN A 120 -10.80 -17.67 -3.56
N LYS A 121 -10.74 -16.75 -2.58
CA LYS A 121 -11.61 -16.79 -1.41
C LYS A 121 -13.08 -16.66 -1.77
N ASN A 122 -13.41 -15.81 -2.75
CA ASN A 122 -14.78 -15.67 -3.24
C ASN A 122 -15.30 -16.97 -3.87
N THR A 123 -14.48 -17.64 -4.70
CA THR A 123 -14.84 -18.93 -5.31
C THR A 123 -15.07 -20.01 -4.27
N ILE A 124 -14.18 -20.11 -3.27
CA ILE A 124 -14.33 -21.08 -2.17
C ILE A 124 -15.61 -20.83 -1.38
N THR A 125 -15.88 -19.56 -1.04
CA THR A 125 -17.09 -19.18 -0.30
C THR A 125 -18.35 -19.54 -1.08
N PHE A 126 -18.39 -19.24 -2.38
CA PHE A 126 -19.51 -19.60 -3.26
C PHE A 126 -19.75 -21.11 -3.29
N LEU A 127 -18.69 -21.91 -3.54
CA LEU A 127 -18.81 -23.36 -3.59
C LEU A 127 -19.30 -23.95 -2.26
N SER A 128 -18.82 -23.42 -1.12
CA SER A 128 -19.26 -23.86 0.20
C SER A 128 -20.75 -23.64 0.45
N VAL A 129 -21.30 -22.50 -0.01
CA VAL A 129 -22.75 -22.21 0.10
C VAL A 129 -23.57 -23.14 -0.77
N VAL A 130 -23.13 -23.40 -2.01
CA VAL A 130 -23.81 -24.34 -2.93
C VAL A 130 -23.85 -25.75 -2.33
N ILE A 131 -22.75 -26.24 -1.75
CA ILE A 131 -22.70 -27.56 -1.11
C ILE A 131 -23.71 -27.64 0.05
N VAL A 132 -23.78 -26.63 0.91
CA VAL A 132 -24.74 -26.59 2.03
C VAL A 132 -26.18 -26.64 1.53
N LEU A 133 -26.51 -25.91 0.47
CA LEU A 133 -27.85 -25.92 -0.14
C LEU A 133 -28.22 -27.30 -0.71
N ILE A 134 -27.29 -27.99 -1.38
CA ILE A 134 -27.50 -29.35 -1.90
C ILE A 134 -27.80 -30.32 -0.76
N ILE A 135 -27.05 -30.24 0.35
CA ILE A 135 -27.25 -31.09 1.53
C ILE A 135 -28.64 -30.84 2.15
N LEU A 136 -29.04 -29.58 2.32
CA LEU A 136 -30.35 -29.23 2.85
C LEU A 136 -31.50 -29.72 1.95
N CYS A 137 -31.38 -29.54 0.63
CA CYS A 137 -32.35 -30.05 -0.33
C CYS A 137 -32.45 -31.58 -0.30
N SER A 138 -31.32 -32.28 -0.19
CA SER A 138 -31.28 -33.74 -0.08
C SER A 138 -31.96 -34.23 1.20
N LEU A 139 -31.68 -33.60 2.34
CA LEU A 139 -32.32 -33.89 3.63
C LEU A 139 -33.82 -33.65 3.59
N TYR A 140 -34.26 -32.51 3.02
CA TYR A 140 -35.67 -32.20 2.83
C TYR A 140 -36.38 -33.27 2.00
N PHE A 141 -35.78 -33.68 0.88
CA PHE A 141 -36.34 -34.72 0.02
C PHE A 141 -36.42 -36.08 0.74
N LEU A 142 -35.41 -36.46 1.52
CA LEU A 142 -35.42 -37.69 2.31
C LEU A 142 -36.48 -37.69 3.41
N LEU A 143 -36.71 -36.55 4.09
CA LEU A 143 -37.68 -36.42 5.18
C LEU A 143 -39.13 -36.41 4.71
N ILE A 144 -39.42 -35.87 3.52
CA ILE A 144 -40.80 -35.74 3.02
C ILE A 144 -41.24 -36.95 2.19
N ARG A 145 -40.28 -37.67 1.57
CA ARG A 145 -40.54 -38.91 0.85
C ARG A 145 -41.38 -39.96 1.61
N PRO A 146 -41.16 -40.22 2.93
CA PRO A 146 -42.00 -41.16 3.68
C PRO A 146 -43.41 -40.64 4.00
N MET A 147 -43.68 -39.34 3.91
CA MET A 147 -44.98 -38.74 4.24
C MET A 147 -45.97 -38.77 3.06
N MET A 148 -45.48 -38.97 1.83
CA MET A 148 -46.27 -39.06 0.61
C MET A 148 -46.57 -40.51 0.16
N ARG A 149 -46.24 -41.50 0.98
CA ARG A 149 -46.62 -42.92 0.82
C ARG A 149 -47.65 -43.27 1.87
#